data_AF-A0A6V8MRU2-F1
#
_entry.id   AF-A0A6V8MRU2-F1
#
_cell.length_a   1.000
_cell.length_b   1.000
_cell.length_c   1.000
_cell.angle_alpha   90.00
_cell.angle_beta   90.00
_cell.angle_gamma   90.00
#
_symmetry.space_group_name_H-M   'P 1'
#
loop_
_entity.id
_entity.type
_entity.pdbx_description
1 polymer ?
#
loop_
_entity_poly.entity_id
_entity_poly.type
_entity_poly.pdbx_seq_one_letter_code
_entity_poly.pdbx_strand_id
1 'polypeptide(L)'
;MDIDLTVMLANILNGMGPKLISKHMKAQAAGDETRATMALAQVVIYTKLLERYQEDDEYYQFILDLQQLREAQEEFYLESRAENNRKLALVVLSRLRFLAMLQRRLAAAERDKAMETLRTTPAIVRH
;
A
#
# COMPACT_ATOMS: atom_id res chain seq x y z
N MET A 1 -7.79 20.72 14.50
CA MET A 1 -8.03 19.28 14.68
C MET A 1 -6.71 18.61 14.39
N ASP A 2 -6.09 17.92 15.35
CA ASP A 2 -4.80 17.26 15.11
C ASP A 2 -5.02 16.09 14.15
N ILE A 3 -4.18 15.96 13.13
CA ILE A 3 -4.31 14.91 12.13
C ILE A 3 -3.65 13.65 12.67
N ASP A 4 -4.45 12.65 13.01
CA ASP A 4 -3.96 11.35 13.46
C ASP A 4 -3.58 10.46 12.27
N LEU A 5 -2.31 10.06 12.18
CA LEU A 5 -1.80 9.21 11.10
C LEU A 5 -2.38 7.80 11.16
N THR A 6 -2.71 7.30 12.35
CA THR A 6 -3.34 5.99 12.53
C THR A 6 -4.76 6.00 11.93
N VAL A 7 -5.53 7.06 12.21
CA VAL A 7 -6.86 7.26 11.60
C VAL A 7 -6.76 7.43 10.07
N MET A 8 -5.74 8.16 9.58
CA MET A 8 -5.51 8.28 8.13
C MET A 8 -5.17 6.93 7.48
N LEU A 9 -4.32 6.12 8.11
CA LEU A 9 -3.96 4.80 7.63
C LEU A 9 -5.18 3.89 7.53
N ALA A 10 -6.01 3.82 8.58
CA ALA A 10 -7.26 3.08 8.58
C ALA A 10 -8.18 3.54 7.42
N ASN A 11 -8.33 4.84 7.23
CA ASN A 11 -9.14 5.40 6.13
C ASN A 11 -8.59 5.04 4.74
N ILE A 12 -7.27 5.11 4.55
CA ILE A 12 -6.60 4.74 3.30
C ILE A 12 -6.83 3.26 3.00
N LEU A 13 -6.61 2.38 3.99
CA LEU A 13 -6.78 0.95 3.84
C LEU A 13 -8.24 0.59 3.55
N ASN A 14 -9.19 1.14 4.30
CA ASN A 14 -10.63 0.91 4.10
C ASN A 14 -11.11 1.39 2.72
N GLY A 15 -10.58 2.51 2.22
CA GLY A 15 -10.92 3.03 0.89
C GLY A 15 -10.32 2.24 -0.28
N MET A 16 -9.33 1.37 -0.02
CA MET A 16 -8.60 0.62 -1.06
C MET A 16 -9.20 -0.76 -1.32
N GLY A 17 -9.63 -1.49 -0.28
CA GLY A 17 -10.17 -2.85 -0.40
C GLY A 17 -11.29 -3.00 -1.46
N PRO A 18 -12.39 -2.23 -1.37
CA PRO A 18 -13.48 -2.31 -2.34
C PRO A 18 -13.05 -2.04 -3.78
N LYS A 19 -12.08 -1.13 -3.99
CA LYS A 19 -11.57 -0.78 -5.33
C LYS A 19 -10.75 -1.92 -5.93
N LEU A 20 -9.92 -2.59 -5.12
CA LEU A 20 -9.13 -3.75 -5.57
C LEU A 20 -10.04 -4.92 -5.93
N ILE A 21 -11.02 -5.22 -5.08
CA ILE A 21 -12.00 -6.29 -5.32
C ILE A 21 -12.79 -5.99 -6.59
N SER A 22 -13.32 -4.77 -6.74
CA SER A 22 -14.06 -4.38 -7.94
C SER A 22 -13.22 -4.50 -9.22
N LYS A 23 -11.93 -4.13 -9.18
CA LYS A 23 -11.02 -4.29 -10.31
C LYS A 23 -10.84 -5.76 -10.70
N HIS A 24 -10.69 -6.66 -9.73
CA HIS A 24 -10.62 -8.10 -9.99
C HIS A 24 -11.91 -8.62 -10.62
N MET A 25 -13.07 -8.33 -10.00
CA MET A 25 -14.38 -8.78 -10.49
C MET A 25 -14.66 -8.31 -11.92
N LYS A 26 -14.32 -7.06 -12.26
CA LYS A 26 -14.49 -6.52 -13.62
C LYS A 26 -13.60 -7.24 -14.64
N ALA A 27 -12.35 -7.54 -14.28
CA ALA A 27 -11.45 -8.28 -15.17
C ALA A 27 -11.93 -9.71 -15.39
N GLN A 28 -12.42 -10.37 -14.33
CA GLN A 28 -12.98 -11.71 -14.40
C GLN A 28 -14.25 -11.76 -15.26
N ALA A 29 -15.18 -10.82 -15.06
CA ALA A 29 -16.40 -10.70 -15.87
C ALA A 29 -16.11 -10.44 -17.36
N ALA A 30 -14.99 -9.78 -17.67
CA ALA A 30 -14.52 -9.54 -19.03
C ALA A 30 -13.76 -10.72 -19.66
N GLY A 31 -13.50 -11.80 -18.92
CA GLY A 31 -12.69 -12.94 -19.39
C GLY A 31 -11.19 -12.64 -19.52
N ASP A 32 -10.70 -11.54 -18.94
CA ASP A 32 -9.27 -11.17 -18.99
C ASP A 32 -8.52 -11.83 -17.82
N GLU A 33 -8.12 -13.09 -18.02
CA GLU A 33 -7.45 -13.91 -17.00
C GLU A 33 -6.16 -13.27 -16.46
N THR A 34 -5.40 -12.60 -17.33
CA THR A 34 -4.14 -11.96 -16.92
C THR A 34 -4.43 -10.79 -16.00
N ARG A 35 -5.35 -9.88 -16.37
CA ARG A 35 -5.73 -8.76 -15.50
C ARG A 35 -6.42 -9.25 -14.23
N ALA A 36 -7.24 -10.29 -14.30
CA ALA A 36 -7.88 -10.88 -13.13
C ALA A 36 -6.84 -11.42 -12.14
N THR A 37 -5.82 -12.13 -12.63
CA THR A 37 -4.70 -12.66 -11.83
C THR A 37 -3.86 -11.54 -11.21
N MET A 38 -3.52 -10.52 -12.00
CA MET A 38 -2.77 -9.36 -11.50
C MET A 38 -3.55 -8.58 -10.43
N ALA A 39 -4.86 -8.39 -10.63
CA ALA A 39 -5.72 -7.72 -9.67
C ALA A 39 -5.88 -8.56 -8.38
N LEU A 40 -6.03 -9.87 -8.50
CA LEU A 40 -6.09 -10.78 -7.36
C LEU A 40 -4.80 -10.76 -6.55
N ALA A 41 -3.64 -10.71 -7.21
CA ALA A 41 -2.35 -10.56 -6.53
C ALA A 41 -2.28 -9.29 -5.66
N GLN A 42 -2.92 -8.20 -6.10
CA GLN A 42 -3.03 -6.96 -5.34
C GLN A 42 -4.00 -7.09 -4.15
N VAL A 43 -5.11 -7.84 -4.32
CA VAL A 43 -6.04 -8.14 -3.22
C VAL A 43 -5.34 -8.96 -2.13
N VAL A 44 -4.61 -10.01 -2.51
CA VAL A 44 -3.92 -10.89 -1.55
C VAL A 44 -2.91 -10.12 -0.70
N ILE A 45 -2.08 -9.28 -1.32
CA ILE A 45 -1.07 -8.51 -0.57
C ILE A 45 -1.71 -7.42 0.30
N TYR A 46 -2.83 -6.83 -0.16
CA TYR A 46 -3.61 -5.89 0.63
C TYR A 46 -4.19 -6.56 1.88
N THR A 47 -4.81 -7.73 1.75
CA THR A 47 -5.39 -8.46 2.88
C THR A 47 -4.33 -8.80 3.93
N LYS A 48 -3.15 -9.28 3.51
CA LYS A 48 -2.04 -9.55 4.43
C LYS A 48 -1.57 -8.30 5.21
N LEU A 49 -1.50 -7.16 4.54
CA LEU A 49 -1.14 -5.90 5.20
C LEU A 49 -2.23 -5.42 6.15
N LEU A 50 -3.50 -5.62 5.80
CA LEU A 50 -4.62 -5.28 6.67
C LEU A 50 -4.63 -6.14 7.93
N GLU A 51 -4.38 -7.44 7.81
CA GLU A 51 -4.26 -8.37 8.94
C GLU A 51 -3.13 -7.91 9.88
N ARG A 52 -1.93 -7.64 9.35
CA ARG A 52 -0.82 -7.10 10.16
C ARG A 52 -1.15 -5.78 10.84
N TYR A 53 -1.79 -4.87 10.11
CA TYR A 53 -2.20 -3.59 10.70
C TYR A 53 -3.20 -3.78 11.86
N GLN A 54 -4.11 -4.74 11.75
CA GLN A 54 -5.08 -5.03 12.81
C GLN A 54 -4.45 -5.70 14.04
N GLU A 55 -3.28 -6.33 13.90
CA GLU A 55 -2.53 -6.93 15.01
C GLU A 55 -1.79 -5.88 15.84
N ASP A 56 -1.09 -4.95 15.17
CA ASP A 56 -0.22 -3.98 15.85
C ASP A 56 -0.88 -2.61 16.08
N ASP A 57 -1.83 -2.19 15.22
CA ASP A 57 -2.49 -0.87 15.18
C ASP A 57 -1.54 0.36 15.28
N GLU A 58 -0.26 0.17 14.97
CA GLU A 58 0.76 1.21 15.03
C GLU A 58 1.22 1.65 13.64
N TYR A 59 1.04 2.94 13.34
CA TYR A 59 1.41 3.52 12.04
C TYR A 59 2.89 3.29 11.69
N TYR A 60 3.81 3.58 12.60
CA TYR A 60 5.25 3.48 12.31
C TYR A 60 5.69 2.03 12.13
N GLN A 61 5.13 1.11 12.92
CA GLN A 61 5.37 -0.32 12.73
C GLN A 61 4.86 -0.78 11.36
N PHE A 62 3.67 -0.34 10.96
CA PHE A 62 3.13 -0.61 9.63
C PHE A 62 4.03 -0.11 8.49
N ILE A 63 4.63 1.07 8.63
CA ILE A 63 5.58 1.60 7.61
C ILE A 63 6.83 0.72 7.50
N LEU A 64 7.38 0.26 8.63
CA LEU A 64 8.54 -0.64 8.63
C LEU A 64 8.20 -1.98 7.97
N ASP A 65 7.07 -2.56 8.34
CA ASP A 65 6.55 -3.80 7.76
C ASP A 65 6.32 -3.68 6.25
N LEU A 66 5.78 -2.54 5.81
CA LEU A 66 5.56 -2.24 4.40
C LEU A 66 6.87 -2.17 3.62
N GLN A 67 7.92 -1.61 4.21
CA GLN A 67 9.27 -1.54 3.60
C GLN A 67 9.89 -2.93 3.50
N GLN A 68 9.92 -3.69 4.59
CA GLN A 68 10.45 -5.06 4.62
C GLN A 68 9.73 -5.97 3.61
N LEU A 69 8.40 -5.89 3.56
CA LEU A 69 7.60 -6.66 2.61
C LEU A 69 7.93 -6.28 1.17
N ARG A 70 8.15 -5.00 0.89
CA ARG A 70 8.52 -4.54 -0.45
C ARG A 70 9.88 -5.09 -0.86
N GLU A 71 10.88 -5.00 0.00
CA GLU A 71 12.23 -5.54 -0.25
C GLU A 71 12.17 -7.05 -0.55
N ALA A 72 11.44 -7.81 0.27
CA ALA A 72 11.23 -9.24 0.05
C ALA A 72 10.51 -9.54 -1.28
N GLN A 73 9.54 -8.71 -1.70
CA GLN A 73 8.91 -8.86 -3.02
C GLN A 73 9.86 -8.47 -4.17
N GLU A 74 10.79 -7.53 -3.98
CA GLU A 74 11.78 -7.16 -4.99
C GLU A 74 12.78 -8.30 -5.21
N GLU A 75 13.27 -8.92 -4.15
CA GLU A 75 14.11 -10.12 -4.21
C GLU A 75 13.39 -11.27 -4.92
N PHE A 76 12.17 -11.59 -4.49
CA PHE A 76 11.39 -12.67 -5.09
C PHE A 76 11.05 -12.42 -6.57
N TYR A 77 10.94 -11.15 -6.99
CA TYR A 77 10.80 -10.80 -8.40
C TYR A 77 12.07 -11.11 -9.20
N LEU A 78 13.25 -10.78 -8.66
CA LEU A 78 14.54 -11.06 -9.30
C LEU A 78 14.76 -12.58 -9.44
N GLU A 79 14.45 -13.35 -8.40
CA GLU A 79 14.48 -14.82 -8.43
C GLU A 79 13.55 -15.37 -9.51
N SER A 80 12.29 -14.93 -9.53
CA SER A 80 11.31 -15.35 -10.55
C SER A 80 11.79 -15.06 -11.97
N ARG A 81 12.55 -13.97 -12.16
CA ARG A 81 13.14 -13.60 -13.46
C ARG A 81 14.33 -14.48 -13.80
N ALA A 82 15.20 -14.79 -12.84
CA ALA A 82 16.34 -15.69 -13.02
C ALA A 82 15.88 -17.11 -13.42
N GLU A 83 14.77 -17.57 -12.85
CA GLU A 83 14.15 -18.86 -13.17
C GLU A 83 13.34 -18.85 -14.48
N ASN A 84 13.28 -17.73 -15.21
CA ASN A 84 12.41 -17.53 -16.38
C ASN A 84 10.91 -17.76 -16.12
N ASN A 85 10.46 -17.69 -14.86
CA ASN A 85 9.07 -17.83 -14.49
C ASN A 85 8.29 -16.53 -14.71
N ARG A 86 7.94 -16.27 -15.98
CA ARG A 86 7.26 -15.03 -16.41
C ARG A 86 5.92 -14.79 -15.72
N LYS A 87 5.14 -15.85 -15.48
CA LYS A 87 3.83 -15.74 -14.81
C LYS A 87 4.00 -15.27 -13.37
N LEU A 88 4.92 -15.89 -12.64
CA LEU A 88 5.22 -15.49 -11.26
C LEU A 88 5.78 -14.06 -11.20
N ALA A 89 6.72 -13.73 -12.09
CA ALA A 89 7.29 -12.38 -12.16
C ALA A 89 6.20 -11.31 -12.38
N LEU A 90 5.18 -11.57 -13.20
CA LEU A 90 4.04 -10.66 -13.40
C LEU A 90 3.16 -10.51 -12.15
N VAL A 91 2.93 -11.60 -11.41
CA VAL A 91 2.20 -11.59 -10.13
C VAL A 91 2.94 -10.72 -9.12
N VAL A 92 4.24 -10.95 -8.95
CA VAL A 92 5.07 -10.21 -7.99
C VAL A 92 5.18 -8.74 -8.38
N LEU A 93 5.37 -8.44 -9.66
CA LEU A 93 5.37 -7.05 -10.16
C LEU A 93 4.04 -6.34 -9.88
N SER A 94 2.91 -7.05 -9.94
CA SER A 94 1.60 -6.48 -9.63
C SER A 94 1.47 -6.12 -8.14
N ARG A 95 2.04 -6.94 -7.25
CA ARG A 95 2.14 -6.66 -5.81
C ARG A 95 3.04 -5.45 -5.55
N LEU A 96 4.24 -5.41 -6.15
CA LEU A 96 5.17 -4.28 -6.03
C LEU A 96 4.53 -2.96 -6.46
N ARG A 97 3.78 -2.94 -7.56
CA ARG A 97 3.02 -1.76 -8.00
C ARG A 97 1.98 -1.30 -6.98
N PHE A 98 1.35 -2.25 -6.29
CA PHE A 98 0.42 -1.93 -5.21
C PHE A 98 1.16 -1.33 -4.01
N LEU A 99 2.25 -1.96 -3.55
CA LEU A 99 3.05 -1.48 -2.42
C LEU A 99 3.58 -0.06 -2.67
N ALA A 100 4.13 0.20 -3.87
CA ALA A 100 4.58 1.52 -4.26
C ALA A 100 3.44 2.56 -4.30
N MET A 101 2.23 2.16 -4.70
CA MET A 101 1.07 3.03 -4.69
C MET A 101 0.60 3.36 -3.27
N LEU A 102 0.63 2.39 -2.35
CA LEU A 102 0.32 2.59 -0.94
C LEU A 102 1.35 3.52 -0.28
N GLN A 103 2.64 3.28 -0.48
CA GLN A 103 3.72 4.14 0.02
C GLN A 103 3.54 5.60 -0.42
N ARG A 104 3.20 5.84 -1.69
CA ARG A 104 2.93 7.20 -2.20
C ARG A 104 1.74 7.87 -1.53
N ARG A 105 0.69 7.11 -1.18
CA ARG A 105 -0.49 7.66 -0.48
C ARG A 105 -0.17 8.02 0.96
N LEU A 106 0.59 7.17 1.65
CA LEU A 106 1.03 7.42 3.03
C LEU A 106 1.97 8.63 3.10
N ALA A 107 2.94 8.72 2.19
CA ALA A 107 3.81 9.90 2.08
C ALA A 107 3.06 11.19 1.70
N ALA A 108 1.88 11.11 1.06
CA ALA A 108 1.02 12.27 0.85
C ALA A 108 0.32 12.67 2.16
N ALA A 109 -0.24 11.69 2.89
CA ALA A 109 -0.86 11.91 4.18
C ALA A 109 0.09 12.54 5.22
N GLU A 110 1.34 12.05 5.29
CA GLU A 110 2.38 12.62 6.16
C GLU A 110 2.70 14.07 5.82
N ARG A 111 2.79 14.40 4.53
CA ARG A 111 3.02 15.77 4.07
C ARG A 111 1.85 16.68 4.42
N ASP A 112 0.62 16.21 4.24
CA ASP A 112 -0.58 16.98 4.58
C ASP A 112 -0.63 17.27 6.09
N LYS A 113 -0.32 16.28 6.93
CA LYS A 113 -0.16 16.47 8.37
C LYS A 113 0.92 17.49 8.72
N ALA A 114 2.12 17.37 8.14
CA ALA A 114 3.21 18.30 8.41
C ALA A 114 2.85 19.75 8.03
N MET A 115 2.15 19.94 6.92
CA MET A 115 1.68 21.26 6.48
C MET A 115 0.61 21.85 7.41
N GLU A 116 -0.29 21.02 7.94
CA GLU A 116 -1.28 21.43 8.96
C GLU A 116 -0.57 21.89 10.26
N THR A 117 0.43 21.14 10.73
CA THR A 117 1.22 21.50 11.91
C THR A 117 1.93 22.84 11.72
N LEU A 118 2.52 23.08 10.56
CA LEU A 118 3.19 24.36 10.26
C LEU A 118 2.23 25.56 10.26
N ARG A 119 0.98 25.37 9.79
CA ARG A 119 -0.04 26.43 9.77
C ARG A 119 -0.59 26.75 11.16
N THR A 120 -0.59 25.77 12.04
CA THR A 120 -1.16 25.87 13.40
C THR A 120 -0.12 26.20 14.46
N THR A 121 1.18 26.11 14.13
CA THR A 121 2.27 26.53 15.03
C THR A 121 2.36 28.06 15.03
N PRO A 122 2.12 28.75 16.16
CA PRO A 122 2.24 30.20 16.22
C PRO A 122 3.68 30.60 15.93
N ALA A 123 3.87 31.61 15.08
CA ALA A 123 5.18 32.20 14.85
C ALA A 123 5.75 32.63 16.21
N ILE A 124 6.86 32.03 16.62
CA ILE A 124 7.61 32.48 17.79
C ILE A 124 8.02 33.92 17.46
N VAL A 125 7.32 34.89 18.05
CA VAL A 125 7.69 36.30 18.01
C VAL A 125 9.02 36.39 18.73
N ARG A 126 10.11 36.47 17.96
CA ARG A 126 11.42 36.79 18.49
C ARG A 126 11.36 38.26 18.92
N HIS A 127 11.19 38.48 20.22
CA HIS A 127 11.47 39.77 20.86
C HIS A 127 12.97 39.99 20.95
#